data_AF-A0A7V5WLK6-F1
#
_entry.id   AF-A0A7V5WLK6-F1
#
_cell.length_a   1.000
_cell.length_b   1.000
_cell.length_c   1.000
_cell.angle_alpha   90.00
_cell.angle_beta   90.00
_cell.angle_gamma   90.00
#
_symmetry.space_group_name_H-M   'P 1'
#
loop_
_entity.id
_entity.type
_entity.pdbx_description
1 polymer ?
#
loop_
_entity_poly.entity_id
_entity_poly.type
_entity_poly.pdbx_seq_one_letter_code
_entity_poly.pdbx_strand_id
1 'polypeptide(L)'
;MRDLRMNAFCIRICLVAAFLVSASAVIWFTDADLIIARSIYPSGYMFEGIFRWPGWRVNPWAFLYNFAYIPGAILSGSALLILLGSLFVRFLKIYRRSALFLVLLLAIEPGLIVNILFKEHYGRARFVELVGFGGKYQYTNMWEPGESSNNSSFPSGHAAISFYMMAPWFLMRRRKPSQAISWLVGGIGFGLLVGLAILRPT
;
A
#
# COMPACT_ATOMS: atom_id res chain seq x y z
N MET A 1 15.28 30.53 14.88
CA MET A 1 14.56 29.32 15.36
C MET A 1 13.59 28.70 14.34
N ARG A 2 12.85 29.48 13.53
CA ARG A 2 11.98 28.92 12.46
C ARG A 2 12.77 28.24 11.33
N ASP A 3 13.88 28.82 10.92
CA ASP A 3 14.70 28.28 9.80
C ASP A 3 15.30 26.91 10.14
N LEU A 4 15.80 26.74 11.37
CA LEU A 4 16.30 25.44 11.86
C LEU A 4 15.22 24.34 11.84
N ARG A 5 13.96 24.69 12.15
CA ARG A 5 12.83 23.73 12.10
C ARG A 5 12.41 23.41 10.67
N MET A 6 12.48 24.38 9.76
CA MET A 6 12.16 24.19 8.35
C MET A 6 13.22 23.30 7.68
N ASN A 7 14.50 23.56 7.94
CA ASN A 7 15.61 22.75 7.47
C ASN A 7 15.50 21.31 7.95
N ALA A 8 15.19 21.08 9.23
CA ALA A 8 15.01 19.74 9.77
C ALA A 8 13.81 19.00 9.13
N PHE A 9 12.74 19.70 8.77
CA PHE A 9 11.58 19.10 8.08
C PHE A 9 11.91 18.72 6.64
N CYS A 10 12.53 19.63 5.89
CA CYS A 10 12.97 19.37 4.52
C CYS A 10 13.97 18.21 4.48
N ILE A 11 14.96 18.19 5.39
CA ILE A 11 15.93 17.10 5.50
C ILE A 11 15.21 15.75 5.71
N ARG A 12 14.22 15.68 6.61
CA ARG A 12 13.47 14.43 6.83
C ARG A 12 12.71 13.97 5.59
N ILE A 13 12.10 14.89 4.84
CA ILE A 13 11.42 14.56 3.59
C ILE A 13 12.44 14.04 2.57
N CYS A 14 13.57 14.73 2.39
CA CYS A 14 14.62 14.32 1.47
C CYS A 14 15.18 12.95 1.83
N LEU A 15 15.37 12.65 3.13
CA LEU A 15 15.85 11.35 3.59
C LEU A 15 14.84 10.23 3.26
N VAL A 16 13.55 10.45 3.51
CA VAL A 16 12.51 9.46 3.16
C VAL A 16 12.43 9.28 1.64
N ALA A 17 12.45 10.37 0.87
CA ALA A 17 12.43 10.31 -0.59
C ALA A 17 13.67 9.57 -1.13
N ALA A 18 14.86 9.91 -0.64
CA ALA A 18 16.10 9.23 -1.00
C ALA A 18 16.05 7.74 -0.65
N PHE A 19 15.53 7.38 0.52
CA PHE A 19 15.34 5.97 0.89
C PHE A 19 14.40 5.25 -0.10
N LEU A 20 13.24 5.83 -0.43
CA LEU A 20 12.27 5.23 -1.33
C LEU A 20 12.80 5.10 -2.76
N VAL A 21 13.51 6.13 -3.26
CA VAL A 21 14.15 6.12 -4.59
C VAL A 21 15.27 5.08 -4.62
N SER A 22 16.13 5.03 -3.60
CA SER A 22 17.20 4.03 -3.52
C SER A 22 16.66 2.62 -3.42
N ALA A 23 15.64 2.37 -2.59
CA ALA A 23 14.97 1.08 -2.51
C ALA A 23 14.35 0.68 -3.87
N SER A 24 13.75 1.64 -4.56
CA SER A 24 13.20 1.42 -5.90
C SER A 24 14.31 1.12 -6.91
N ALA A 25 15.43 1.83 -6.88
CA ALA A 25 16.56 1.57 -7.76
C ALA A 25 17.15 0.17 -7.52
N VAL A 26 17.28 -0.24 -6.25
CA VAL A 26 17.75 -1.60 -5.92
C VAL A 26 16.83 -2.66 -6.52
N ILE A 27 15.51 -2.55 -6.33
CA ILE A 27 14.56 -3.51 -6.90
C ILE A 27 14.67 -3.53 -8.43
N TRP A 28 14.76 -2.34 -9.05
CA TRP A 28 14.87 -2.21 -10.51
C TRP A 28 16.12 -2.87 -11.07
N PHE A 29 17.31 -2.63 -10.49
CA PHE A 29 18.57 -3.16 -11.02
C PHE A 29 18.84 -4.63 -10.68
N THR A 30 18.14 -5.19 -9.70
CA THR A 30 18.40 -6.55 -9.22
C THR A 30 17.28 -7.54 -9.49
N ASP A 31 16.15 -7.08 -10.04
CA ASP A 31 14.91 -7.87 -10.16
C ASP A 31 14.56 -8.55 -8.83
N ALA A 32 14.77 -7.83 -7.72
CA ALA A 32 14.62 -8.37 -6.37
C ALA A 32 13.22 -8.97 -6.14
N ASP A 33 12.20 -8.36 -6.74
CA ASP A 33 10.83 -8.84 -6.70
C ASP A 33 10.66 -10.19 -7.42
N LEU A 34 11.31 -10.40 -8.57
CA LEU A 34 11.32 -11.69 -9.26
C LEU A 34 12.08 -12.75 -8.46
N ILE A 35 13.22 -12.40 -7.85
CA ILE A 35 14.00 -13.31 -6.99
C ILE A 35 13.17 -13.74 -5.79
N ILE A 36 12.49 -12.80 -5.12
CA ILE A 36 11.58 -13.09 -4.02
C ILE A 36 10.41 -13.96 -4.50
N ALA A 37 9.82 -13.65 -5.66
CA ALA A 37 8.73 -14.46 -6.21
C ALA A 37 9.16 -15.91 -6.47
N ARG A 38 10.37 -16.13 -7.01
CA ARG A 38 10.93 -17.48 -7.25
C ARG A 38 11.26 -18.23 -5.98
N SER A 39 11.69 -17.54 -4.92
CA SER A 39 11.98 -18.20 -3.64
C SER A 39 10.71 -18.67 -2.93
N ILE A 40 9.60 -17.96 -3.12
CA ILE A 40 8.28 -18.32 -2.60
C ILE A 40 7.59 -19.36 -3.49
N TYR A 41 7.78 -19.26 -4.81
CA TYR A 41 7.20 -20.14 -5.83
C TYR A 41 8.30 -20.72 -6.73
N PRO A 42 8.98 -21.80 -6.32
CA PRO A 42 10.01 -22.44 -7.14
C PRO A 42 9.41 -22.91 -8.48
N SER A 43 10.08 -22.56 -9.57
CA SER A 43 9.69 -22.94 -10.94
C SER A 43 9.60 -24.45 -11.10
N GLY A 44 8.52 -24.92 -11.70
CA GLY A 44 8.21 -26.34 -11.89
C GLY A 44 6.72 -26.52 -11.66
N TYR A 45 5.98 -26.61 -12.76
CA TYR A 45 4.55 -26.94 -12.86
C TYR A 45 3.72 -26.67 -11.59
N MET A 46 2.85 -25.66 -11.65
CA MET A 46 1.81 -25.35 -10.64
C MET A 46 0.83 -26.52 -10.36
N PHE A 47 1.13 -27.74 -10.82
CA PHE A 47 0.27 -28.91 -10.82
C PHE A 47 0.70 -30.08 -9.91
N GLU A 48 1.86 -30.06 -9.25
CA GLU A 48 2.22 -31.15 -8.33
C GLU A 48 2.66 -30.68 -6.94
N GLY A 49 1.68 -30.52 -6.05
CA GLY A 49 1.78 -30.92 -4.63
C GLY A 49 2.79 -30.23 -3.69
N ILE A 50 3.71 -29.41 -4.15
CA ILE A 50 4.77 -28.81 -3.32
C ILE A 50 4.53 -27.30 -3.19
N PHE A 51 3.48 -26.93 -2.48
CA PHE A 51 3.18 -25.54 -2.09
C PHE A 51 3.95 -25.18 -0.79
N ARG A 52 4.80 -24.12 -0.82
CA ARG A 52 5.46 -23.56 0.38
C ARG A 52 5.03 -22.14 0.75
N TRP A 53 3.90 -21.63 0.24
CA TRP A 53 3.15 -20.55 0.89
C TRP A 53 1.83 -21.11 1.46
N PRO A 54 1.70 -21.24 2.79
CA PRO A 54 0.80 -22.21 3.39
C PRO A 54 -0.68 -21.81 3.40
N GLY A 55 -1.11 -20.68 2.79
CA GLY A 55 -2.35 -20.13 3.33
C GLY A 55 -3.12 -19.02 2.66
N TRP A 56 -3.02 -18.74 1.37
CA TRP A 56 -3.90 -17.70 0.80
C TRP A 56 -5.41 -17.97 0.99
N ARG A 57 -5.78 -19.25 1.17
CA ARG A 57 -7.13 -19.72 1.54
C ARG A 57 -7.32 -20.02 3.02
N VAL A 58 -6.26 -20.02 3.83
CA VAL A 58 -6.34 -20.33 5.27
C VAL A 58 -6.26 -19.06 6.10
N ASN A 59 -6.83 -19.12 7.30
CA ASN A 59 -6.67 -18.04 8.26
C ASN A 59 -5.22 -18.00 8.78
N PRO A 60 -4.65 -16.81 9.03
CA PRO A 60 -5.28 -15.48 8.99
C PRO A 60 -5.22 -14.77 7.63
N TRP A 61 -4.52 -15.31 6.63
CA TRP A 61 -4.23 -14.58 5.39
C TRP A 61 -5.45 -14.35 4.51
N ALA A 62 -6.37 -15.32 4.43
CA ALA A 62 -7.63 -15.14 3.73
C ALA A 62 -8.46 -14.01 4.34
N PHE A 63 -8.52 -13.95 5.67
CA PHE A 63 -9.18 -12.87 6.40
C PHE A 63 -8.52 -11.52 6.10
N LEU A 64 -7.20 -11.43 6.23
CA LEU A 64 -6.47 -10.19 5.93
C LEU A 64 -6.70 -9.72 4.51
N TYR A 65 -6.65 -10.61 3.52
CA TYR A 65 -6.93 -10.25 2.13
C TYR A 65 -8.35 -9.71 1.95
N ASN A 66 -9.36 -10.44 2.43
CA ASN A 66 -10.76 -10.10 2.19
C ASN A 66 -11.22 -8.88 2.99
N PHE A 67 -10.57 -8.56 4.11
CA PHE A 67 -11.01 -7.51 5.03
C PHE A 67 -9.98 -6.40 5.24
N ALA A 68 -8.85 -6.40 4.52
CA ALA A 68 -7.80 -5.37 4.62
C ALA A 68 -8.30 -3.94 4.38
N TYR A 69 -9.35 -3.78 3.56
CA TYR A 69 -9.92 -2.47 3.26
C TYR A 69 -10.79 -1.92 4.40
N ILE A 70 -11.32 -2.76 5.29
CA ILE A 70 -12.28 -2.37 6.33
C ILE A 70 -11.70 -1.28 7.25
N PRO A 71 -10.49 -1.42 7.82
CA PRO A 71 -9.95 -0.39 8.71
C PRO A 71 -9.80 0.98 8.02
N GLY A 72 -9.31 1.01 6.77
CA GLY A 72 -9.18 2.22 5.97
C GLY A 72 -10.54 2.83 5.62
N ALA A 73 -11.53 2.00 5.33
CA ALA A 73 -12.91 2.40 5.05
C ALA A 73 -13.61 2.98 6.29
N ILE A 74 -13.44 2.37 7.47
CA ILE A 74 -13.97 2.90 8.73
C ILE A 74 -13.31 4.23 9.08
N LEU A 75 -11.98 4.33 8.97
CA LEU A 75 -11.24 5.55 9.25
C LEU A 75 -11.69 6.71 8.34
N SER A 76 -11.82 6.44 7.05
CA SER A 76 -12.19 7.48 6.07
C SER A 76 -13.69 7.76 6.05
N GLY A 77 -14.53 6.75 6.28
CA GLY A 77 -15.98 6.90 6.42
C GLY A 77 -16.33 7.74 7.65
N SER A 78 -15.69 7.48 8.79
CA SER A 78 -15.84 8.33 9.98
C SER A 78 -15.31 9.75 9.74
N ALA A 79 -14.18 9.91 9.05
CA ALA A 79 -13.69 11.22 8.64
C ALA A 79 -14.69 11.96 7.72
N LEU A 80 -15.29 11.27 6.76
CA LEU A 80 -16.30 11.85 5.87
C LEU A 80 -17.55 12.29 6.64
N LEU A 81 -18.05 11.46 7.56
CA LEU A 81 -19.18 11.82 8.42
C LEU A 81 -18.87 13.04 9.29
N ILE A 82 -17.66 13.13 9.85
CA ILE A 82 -17.21 14.32 10.59
C ILE A 82 -17.14 15.54 9.68
N LEU A 83 -16.63 15.39 8.46
CA LEU A 83 -16.50 16.49 7.49
C LEU A 83 -17.87 17.05 7.11
N LEU A 84 -18.83 16.18 6.75
CA LEU A 84 -20.20 16.57 6.42
C LEU A 84 -20.95 17.12 7.65
N GLY A 85 -20.83 16.46 8.79
CA GLY A 85 -21.43 16.90 10.05
C GLY A 85 -20.89 18.25 10.53
N SER A 86 -19.63 18.59 10.21
CA SER A 86 -19.04 19.90 10.56
C SER A 86 -19.70 21.10 9.88
N LEU A 87 -20.51 20.87 8.84
CA LEU A 87 -21.31 21.91 8.20
C LEU A 87 -22.47 22.36 9.09
N PHE A 88 -23.05 21.43 9.86
CA PHE A 88 -24.24 21.67 10.67
C PHE A 88 -23.92 21.79 12.17
N VAL A 89 -22.88 21.10 12.65
CA VAL A 89 -22.58 20.95 14.08
C VAL A 89 -21.31 21.72 14.46
N ARG A 90 -21.45 22.73 15.33
CA ARG A 90 -20.35 23.64 15.70
C ARG A 90 -19.15 22.92 16.34
N PHE A 91 -19.38 21.91 17.18
CA PHE A 91 -18.28 21.19 17.85
C PHE A 91 -17.41 20.40 16.86
N LEU A 92 -17.99 19.88 15.77
CA LEU A 92 -17.24 19.10 14.76
C LEU A 92 -16.30 19.97 13.91
N LYS A 93 -16.49 21.30 13.89
CA LYS A 93 -15.63 22.22 13.12
C LYS A 93 -14.15 22.14 13.52
N ILE A 94 -13.84 21.78 14.77
CA ILE A 94 -12.46 21.61 15.24
C ILE A 94 -11.74 20.45 14.53
N TYR A 95 -12.48 19.43 14.08
CA TYR A 95 -11.94 18.24 13.42
C TYR A 95 -11.99 18.33 11.89
N ARG A 96 -12.66 19.35 11.32
CA ARG A 96 -12.90 19.49 9.88
C ARG A 96 -11.64 19.37 9.02
N ARG A 97 -10.53 20.02 9.43
CA ARG A 97 -9.27 19.97 8.68
C ARG A 97 -8.63 18.58 8.71
N SER A 98 -8.68 17.91 9.86
CA SER A 98 -8.18 16.54 10.02
C SER A 98 -9.00 15.56 9.19
N ALA A 99 -10.33 15.70 9.23
CA ALA A 99 -11.26 14.91 8.44
C ALA A 99 -11.04 15.09 6.93
N LEU A 100 -10.92 16.34 6.47
CA LEU A 100 -10.63 16.66 5.08
C LEU A 100 -9.29 16.06 4.63
N PHE A 101 -8.25 16.13 5.46
CA PHE A 101 -6.95 15.52 5.17
C PHE A 101 -7.07 14.01 4.94
N LEU A 102 -7.74 13.28 5.83
CA LEU A 102 -7.92 11.83 5.71
C LEU A 102 -8.69 11.45 4.45
N VAL A 103 -9.82 12.13 4.20
CA VAL A 103 -10.64 11.89 3.00
C VAL A 103 -9.86 12.17 1.72
N LEU A 104 -9.15 13.30 1.63
CA LEU A 104 -8.35 13.63 0.45
C LEU A 104 -7.18 12.68 0.27
N LEU A 105 -6.51 12.28 1.35
CA LEU A 105 -5.41 11.33 1.27
C LEU A 105 -5.89 9.98 0.72
N LEU A 106 -6.99 9.42 1.23
CA LEU A 106 -7.56 8.19 0.68
C LEU A 106 -8.02 8.37 -0.78
N ALA A 107 -8.68 9.49 -1.09
CA ALA A 107 -9.19 9.74 -2.44
C ALA A 107 -8.06 9.88 -3.47
N ILE A 108 -6.98 10.59 -3.12
CA ILE A 108 -5.86 10.85 -4.02
C ILE A 108 -4.96 9.63 -4.13
N GLU A 109 -4.57 9.00 -3.02
CA GLU A 109 -3.57 7.93 -3.04
C GLU A 109 -4.16 6.60 -3.54
N PRO A 110 -4.91 5.80 -2.74
CA PRO A 110 -5.45 4.54 -3.26
C PRO A 110 -6.57 4.76 -4.28
N GLY A 111 -7.39 5.80 -4.14
CA GLY A 111 -8.52 6.06 -5.04
C GLY A 111 -8.07 6.43 -6.46
N LEU A 112 -7.38 7.56 -6.60
CA LEU A 112 -7.02 8.11 -7.91
C LEU A 112 -5.71 7.53 -8.43
N ILE A 113 -4.61 7.64 -7.68
CA ILE A 113 -3.30 7.23 -8.18
C ILE A 113 -3.27 5.72 -8.39
N VAL A 114 -3.58 4.92 -7.37
CA VAL A 114 -3.39 3.47 -7.49
C VAL A 114 -4.44 2.81 -8.38
N ASN A 115 -5.73 3.06 -8.13
CA ASN A 115 -6.78 2.36 -8.87
C ASN A 115 -7.06 2.95 -10.26
N ILE A 116 -7.20 4.27 -10.39
CA ILE A 116 -7.59 4.86 -11.69
C ILE A 116 -6.38 5.02 -12.61
N LEU A 117 -5.31 5.65 -12.13
CA LEU A 117 -4.16 5.95 -13.00
C LEU A 117 -3.38 4.69 -13.35
N PHE A 118 -3.06 3.84 -12.36
CA PHE A 118 -2.20 2.69 -12.62
C PHE A 118 -2.95 1.40 -12.95
N LYS A 119 -3.92 0.93 -12.14
CA LYS A 119 -4.47 -0.43 -12.36
C LYS A 119 -5.05 -0.64 -13.76
N GLU A 120 -5.68 0.38 -14.33
CA GLU A 120 -6.33 0.31 -15.64
C GLU A 120 -5.34 0.43 -16.81
N HIS A 121 -4.15 1.01 -16.59
CA HIS A 121 -3.26 1.41 -17.69
C HIS A 121 -1.87 0.77 -17.64
N TYR A 122 -1.47 0.16 -16.52
CA TYR A 122 -0.10 -0.27 -16.32
C TYR A 122 0.24 -1.60 -16.99
N GLY A 123 -0.73 -2.52 -17.09
CA GLY A 123 -0.61 -3.78 -17.83
C GLY A 123 0.45 -4.76 -17.31
N ARG A 124 1.04 -4.51 -16.14
CA ARG A 124 2.07 -5.39 -15.58
C ARG A 124 1.45 -6.73 -15.16
N ALA A 125 1.96 -7.81 -15.73
CA ALA A 125 1.53 -9.17 -15.43
C ALA A 125 1.82 -9.53 -13.95
N ARG A 126 1.00 -10.40 -13.39
CA ARG A 126 1.30 -11.03 -12.08
C ARG A 126 2.34 -12.12 -12.26
N PHE A 127 3.05 -12.44 -11.19
CA PHE A 127 4.12 -13.45 -11.24
C PHE A 127 3.63 -14.80 -11.79
N VAL A 128 2.41 -15.22 -11.49
CA VAL A 128 1.82 -16.47 -12.01
C VAL A 128 1.49 -16.45 -13.50
N GLU A 129 1.32 -15.26 -14.06
CA GLU A 129 1.05 -15.12 -15.49
C GLU A 129 2.36 -15.04 -16.28
N LEU A 130 3.52 -15.07 -15.62
CA LEU A 130 4.82 -15.05 -16.27
C LEU A 130 5.23 -16.44 -16.77
N VAL A 131 5.89 -16.48 -17.92
CA VAL A 131 6.40 -17.72 -18.54
C VAL A 131 7.25 -18.56 -17.57
N GLY A 132 8.07 -17.91 -16.73
CA GLY A 132 8.91 -18.60 -15.73
C GLY A 132 8.14 -19.35 -14.63
N PHE A 133 6.83 -19.09 -14.48
CA PHE A 133 5.95 -19.74 -13.50
C PHE A 133 4.80 -20.53 -14.17
N GLY A 134 4.87 -20.75 -15.50
CA GLY A 134 3.84 -21.48 -16.26
C GLY A 134 2.76 -20.60 -16.91
N GLY A 135 2.93 -19.28 -16.89
CA GLY A 135 2.06 -18.33 -17.57
C GLY A 135 2.51 -18.02 -19.02
N LYS A 136 2.01 -16.91 -19.56
CA LYS A 136 2.16 -16.53 -20.99
C LYS A 136 2.87 -15.20 -21.23
N TYR A 137 3.04 -14.36 -20.21
CA TYR A 137 3.67 -13.04 -20.34
C TYR A 137 5.15 -13.07 -19.98
N GLN A 138 5.93 -12.19 -20.61
CA GLN A 138 7.32 -11.97 -20.21
C GLN A 138 7.38 -11.13 -18.93
N TYR A 139 8.43 -11.32 -18.15
CA TYR A 139 8.68 -10.49 -16.98
C TYR A 139 8.95 -9.05 -17.43
N THR A 140 8.29 -8.10 -16.77
CA THR A 140 8.57 -6.66 -16.89
C THR A 140 8.86 -6.08 -15.52
N ASN A 141 9.79 -5.12 -15.48
CA ASN A 141 10.19 -4.48 -14.23
C ASN A 141 9.04 -3.63 -13.66
N MET A 142 9.14 -3.21 -12.39
CA MET A 142 8.07 -2.51 -11.68
C MET A 142 7.74 -1.10 -12.20
N TRP A 143 8.69 -0.43 -12.86
CA TRP A 143 8.46 0.85 -13.55
C TRP A 143 8.25 0.71 -15.08
N GLU A 144 8.14 -0.52 -15.58
CA GLU A 144 7.85 -0.81 -16.99
C GLU A 144 6.39 -1.24 -17.17
N PRO A 145 5.66 -0.61 -18.11
CA PRO A 145 4.33 -1.09 -18.47
C PRO A 145 4.43 -2.48 -19.11
N GLY A 146 3.46 -3.33 -18.83
CA GLY A 146 3.38 -4.69 -19.38
C GLY A 146 2.27 -4.84 -20.41
N GLU A 147 2.19 -6.05 -20.99
CA GLU A 147 1.23 -6.40 -22.03
C GLU A 147 -0.03 -7.10 -21.49
N SER A 148 -0.17 -7.25 -20.16
CA SER A 148 -1.34 -7.90 -19.58
C SER A 148 -2.57 -7.02 -19.73
N SER A 149 -3.59 -7.54 -20.42
CA SER A 149 -4.81 -6.80 -20.72
C SER A 149 -5.75 -6.62 -19.52
N ASN A 150 -5.49 -7.29 -18.39
CA ASN A 150 -6.38 -7.29 -17.23
C ASN A 150 -5.62 -7.19 -15.90
N ASN A 151 -6.02 -6.21 -15.09
CA ASN A 151 -5.81 -6.18 -13.64
C ASN A 151 -4.33 -6.22 -13.19
N SER A 152 -3.64 -5.10 -13.44
CA SER A 152 -2.21 -4.87 -13.18
C SER A 152 -1.75 -5.31 -11.77
N SER A 153 -0.59 -5.97 -11.72
CA SER A 153 0.02 -6.43 -10.46
C SER A 153 0.61 -5.30 -9.62
N PHE A 154 0.92 -4.17 -10.25
CA PHE A 154 1.55 -3.01 -9.62
C PHE A 154 0.84 -1.71 -10.03
N PRO A 155 0.58 -0.78 -9.08
CA PRO A 155 0.68 -0.90 -7.63
C PRO A 155 -0.54 -1.61 -7.02
N SER A 156 -0.35 -2.21 -5.83
CA SER A 156 -1.41 -2.94 -5.13
C SER A 156 -2.33 -2.01 -4.35
N GLY A 157 -3.63 -2.04 -4.70
CA GLY A 157 -4.68 -1.32 -3.96
C GLY A 157 -4.85 -1.81 -2.52
N HIS A 158 -4.67 -3.10 -2.25
CA HIS A 158 -4.73 -3.66 -0.90
C HIS A 158 -3.57 -3.14 -0.03
N ALA A 159 -2.36 -3.11 -0.58
CA ALA A 159 -1.21 -2.55 0.13
C ALA A 159 -1.41 -1.05 0.42
N ALA A 160 -1.85 -0.28 -0.58
CA ALA A 160 -2.06 1.16 -0.45
C ALA A 160 -3.07 1.50 0.67
N ILE A 161 -4.26 0.87 0.65
CA ILE A 161 -5.28 1.14 1.69
C ILE A 161 -4.85 0.67 3.09
N SER A 162 -3.99 -0.34 3.18
CA SER A 162 -3.45 -0.79 4.47
C SER A 162 -2.37 0.15 5.00
N PHE A 163 -1.47 0.65 4.14
CA PHE A 163 -0.49 1.66 4.55
C PHE A 163 -1.14 3.00 4.91
N TYR A 164 -2.27 3.36 4.30
CA TYR A 164 -3.08 4.52 4.67
C TYR A 164 -3.44 4.55 6.18
N MET A 165 -3.46 3.41 6.88
CA MET A 165 -3.68 3.37 8.33
C MET A 165 -2.63 4.13 9.15
N MET A 166 -1.47 4.48 8.58
CA MET A 166 -0.50 5.35 9.25
C MET A 166 -0.90 6.83 9.23
N ALA A 167 -1.88 7.23 8.42
CA ALA A 167 -2.26 8.62 8.18
C ALA A 167 -2.56 9.44 9.47
N PRO A 168 -3.19 8.89 10.53
CA PRO A 168 -3.43 9.63 11.76
C PRO A 168 -2.14 10.11 12.47
N TRP A 169 -0.98 9.49 12.20
CA TRP A 169 0.31 9.98 12.69
C TRP A 169 0.56 11.43 12.28
N PHE A 170 0.27 11.81 11.03
CA PHE A 170 0.50 13.17 10.53
C PHE A 170 -0.32 14.22 11.29
N LEU A 171 -1.51 13.83 11.75
CA LEU A 171 -2.43 14.68 12.52
C LEU A 171 -2.01 14.81 13.98
N MET A 172 -1.48 13.74 14.57
CA MET A 172 -1.28 13.64 16.02
C MET A 172 0.17 13.92 16.46
N ARG A 173 1.16 13.79 15.57
CA ARG A 173 2.61 13.83 15.88
C ARG A 173 3.09 15.02 16.72
N ARG A 174 2.40 16.17 16.67
CA ARG A 174 2.75 17.37 17.47
C ARG A 174 2.01 17.49 18.80
N ARG A 175 0.81 16.89 18.92
CA ARG A 175 -0.07 17.05 20.08
C ARG A 175 -0.07 15.83 21.01
N LYS A 176 0.02 14.63 20.44
CA LYS A 176 -0.04 13.35 21.16
C LYS A 176 0.99 12.37 20.56
N PRO A 177 2.30 12.59 20.79
CA PRO A 177 3.36 11.85 20.10
C PRO A 177 3.33 10.34 20.36
N SER A 178 3.02 9.90 21.58
CA SER A 178 2.90 8.46 21.90
C SER A 178 1.78 7.77 21.09
N GLN A 179 0.60 8.38 21.01
CA GLN A 179 -0.50 7.86 20.20
C GLN A 179 -0.17 7.92 18.70
N ALA A 180 0.51 8.99 18.25
CA ALA A 180 0.93 9.10 16.87
C ALA A 180 1.86 7.94 16.47
N ILE A 181 2.86 7.63 17.30
CA ILE A 181 3.80 6.52 17.04
C ILE A 181 3.05 5.20 16.92
N SER A 182 2.02 4.97 17.75
CA SER A 182 1.19 3.76 17.66
C SER A 182 0.50 3.64 16.29
N TRP A 183 -0.04 4.75 15.76
CA TRP A 183 -0.61 4.77 14.41
C TRP A 183 0.42 4.55 13.32
N LEU A 184 1.62 5.11 13.46
CA LEU A 184 2.69 4.94 12.48
C LEU A 184 3.17 3.49 12.43
N VAL A 185 3.55 2.93 13.58
CA VAL A 185 4.06 1.56 13.69
C VAL A 185 2.96 0.57 13.36
N GLY A 186 1.74 0.78 13.86
CA GLY A 186 0.59 -0.07 13.57
C GLY A 186 0.19 -0.04 12.10
N GLY A 187 0.21 1.15 11.46
CA GLY A 187 -0.10 1.30 10.04
C GLY A 187 0.96 0.67 9.13
N ILE A 188 2.25 0.86 9.43
CA ILE A 188 3.35 0.20 8.71
C ILE A 188 3.26 -1.33 8.90
N GLY A 189 3.09 -1.79 10.14
CA GLY A 189 2.95 -3.22 10.44
C GLY A 189 1.75 -3.83 9.72
N PHE A 190 0.60 -3.17 9.72
CA PHE A 190 -0.58 -3.62 9.00
C PHE A 190 -0.37 -3.66 7.48
N GLY A 191 0.23 -2.62 6.90
CA GLY A 191 0.58 -2.58 5.48
C GLY A 191 1.51 -3.73 5.06
N LEU A 192 2.54 -4.00 5.85
CA LEU A 192 3.46 -5.13 5.61
C LEU A 192 2.76 -6.48 5.75
N LEU A 193 1.94 -6.67 6.80
CA LEU A 193 1.18 -7.91 7.00
C LEU A 193 0.20 -8.18 5.86
N VAL A 194 -0.52 -7.16 5.39
CA VAL A 194 -1.41 -7.29 4.24
C VAL A 194 -0.61 -7.52 2.95
N GLY A 195 0.54 -6.85 2.80
CA GLY A 195 1.50 -7.10 1.71
C GLY A 195 1.91 -8.56 1.60
N LEU A 196 2.16 -9.21 2.74
CA LEU A 196 2.43 -10.66 2.78
C LEU A 196 1.18 -11.49 2.46
N ALA A 197 0.00 -11.08 2.95
CA ALA A 197 -1.26 -11.79 2.71
C ALA A 197 -1.69 -11.82 1.23
N ILE A 198 -1.29 -10.80 0.45
CA ILE A 198 -1.68 -10.66 -0.97
C ILE A 198 -0.73 -11.36 -1.94
N LEU A 199 0.33 -12.03 -1.46
CA LEU A 199 1.21 -12.88 -2.25
C LEU A 199 0.45 -14.13 -2.72
N ARG A 200 -0.45 -13.96 -3.69
CA ARG A 200 -1.37 -14.98 -4.21
C ARG A 200 -0.98 -15.46 -5.60
N PRO A 201 -1.09 -16.77 -5.87
CA PRO A 201 -0.83 -17.31 -7.19
C PRO A 201 -2.02 -17.17 -8.17
N THR A 202 -2.80 -16.09 -8.11
CA THR A 202 -4.02 -15.91 -8.94
C THR A 202 -3.87 -14.83 -10.01
#